data_AF-A0A9E6CQR1-F1
#
_entry.id   AF-A0A9E6CQR1-F1
#
_cell.length_a   1.000
_cell.length_b   1.000
_cell.length_c   1.000
_cell.angle_alpha   90.00
_cell.angle_beta   90.00
_cell.angle_gamma   90.00
#
_symmetry.space_group_name_H-M   'P 1'
#
loop_
_entity.id
_entity.type
_entity.pdbx_description
1 polymer ?
#
loop_
_entity_poly.entity_id
_entity_poly.type
_entity_poly.pdbx_seq_one_letter_code
_entity_poly.pdbx_strand_id
1 'polypeptide(L)'
;MKKCSILILMILIQTLYSISLKEVYEAAPASAGFDKYLELETGQIYTGGLLIGKILDPISYELEGEEGQDVRIKGNGAILDLQGKQICISYCDNKLDIDDCIIINGNIRYRGINAGNIIQIPTGFVRYITFYRSHDYGVRLQGSGEDILLERNIVVDAVNTGYDYIYTHGISSDWLPTGASFGISIQYGFYGIPDVIDNWSFHSDEEINADLLNHFVLLCEYG
;
A
#
# COMPACT_ATOMS: atom_id res chain seq x y z
N MET A 1 42.26 -20.07 16.58
CA MET A 1 41.87 -19.26 15.41
C MET A 1 40.65 -19.82 14.66
N LYS A 2 40.58 -21.11 14.28
CA LYS A 2 39.43 -21.67 13.52
C LYS A 2 38.04 -21.53 14.18
N LYS A 3 37.93 -21.56 15.51
CA LYS A 3 36.63 -21.44 16.22
C LYS A 3 36.03 -20.02 16.22
N CYS A 4 36.87 -18.98 16.13
CA CYS A 4 36.41 -17.58 16.14
C CYS A 4 35.83 -17.18 14.78
N SER A 5 36.38 -17.71 13.68
CA SER A 5 35.87 -17.48 12.33
C SER A 5 34.48 -18.07 12.09
N ILE A 6 34.15 -19.20 12.73
CA ILE A 6 32.82 -19.84 12.59
C ILE A 6 31.73 -19.02 13.30
N LEU A 7 32.04 -18.42 14.45
CA LEU A 7 31.09 -17.60 15.19
C LEU A 7 30.75 -16.30 14.45
N ILE A 8 31.77 -15.62 13.88
CA ILE A 8 31.57 -14.41 13.07
C ILE A 8 30.75 -14.72 11.81
N LEU A 9 31.00 -15.86 11.16
CA LEU A 9 30.22 -16.30 10.00
C LEU A 9 28.76 -16.60 10.37
N MET A 10 28.50 -17.25 11.51
CA MET A 10 27.12 -17.50 11.96
C MET A 10 26.36 -16.20 12.31
N ILE A 11 27.03 -15.21 12.91
CA ILE A 11 26.43 -13.89 13.20
C ILE A 11 26.10 -13.14 11.91
N LEU A 12 26.97 -13.21 10.89
CA LEU A 12 26.74 -12.63 9.57
C LEU A 12 25.64 -13.34 8.76
N ILE A 13 25.42 -14.63 8.99
CA ILE A 13 24.34 -15.38 8.32
C ILE A 13 22.98 -15.09 8.96
N GLN A 14 22.93 -14.82 10.27
CA GLN A 14 21.68 -14.46 10.94
C GLN A 14 21.13 -13.11 10.48
N THR A 15 21.98 -12.19 10.03
CA THR A 15 21.57 -10.90 9.45
C THR A 15 21.03 -10.99 8.01
N LEU A 16 21.00 -12.18 7.40
CA LEU A 16 20.54 -12.39 6.02
C LEU A 16 19.12 -12.96 5.91
N TYR A 17 18.47 -13.29 7.03
CA TYR A 17 17.09 -13.73 6.98
C TYR A 17 16.18 -12.51 6.80
N SER A 18 15.81 -12.25 5.56
CA SER A 18 14.74 -11.32 5.24
C SER A 18 13.43 -11.89 5.77
N ILE A 19 12.89 -11.28 6.82
CA ILE A 19 11.56 -11.60 7.32
C ILE A 19 10.53 -10.96 6.38
N SER A 20 9.55 -11.71 5.93
CA SER A 20 8.50 -11.16 5.07
C SER A 20 7.48 -10.38 5.90
N LEU A 21 6.89 -9.34 5.32
CA LEU A 21 5.80 -8.61 5.95
C LEU A 21 4.60 -9.53 6.26
N LYS A 22 4.37 -10.54 5.40
CA LYS A 22 3.33 -11.54 5.59
C LYS A 22 3.57 -12.40 6.84
N GLU A 23 4.81 -12.87 7.07
CA GLU A 23 5.12 -13.65 8.28
C GLU A 23 4.90 -12.84 9.55
N VAL A 24 5.25 -11.54 9.55
CA VAL A 24 4.96 -10.65 10.68
C VAL A 24 3.47 -10.50 10.90
N TYR A 25 2.70 -10.30 9.82
CA TYR A 25 1.25 -10.20 9.87
C TYR A 25 0.59 -11.48 10.41
N GLU A 26 1.00 -12.65 9.93
CA GLU A 26 0.49 -13.94 10.39
C GLU A 26 0.78 -14.16 11.88
N ALA A 27 1.98 -13.78 12.35
CA ALA A 27 2.39 -13.89 13.74
C ALA A 27 1.82 -12.78 14.66
N ALA A 28 1.34 -11.67 14.10
CA ALA A 28 0.90 -10.52 14.89
C ALA A 28 -0.34 -10.86 15.74
N PRO A 29 -0.34 -10.47 17.03
CA PRO A 29 -1.50 -10.62 17.89
C PRO A 29 -2.53 -9.51 17.63
N ALA A 30 -3.77 -9.75 18.11
CA ALA A 30 -4.74 -8.69 18.27
C ALA A 30 -4.33 -7.75 19.41
N SER A 31 -4.46 -6.43 19.20
CA SER A 31 -4.15 -5.43 20.23
C SER A 31 -4.77 -4.08 19.86
N ALA A 32 -5.02 -3.23 20.87
CA ALA A 32 -5.55 -1.87 20.71
C ALA A 32 -6.82 -1.75 19.82
N GLY A 33 -7.66 -2.78 19.80
CA GLY A 33 -8.88 -2.83 18.99
C GLY A 33 -8.65 -3.18 17.52
N PHE A 34 -7.49 -3.71 17.16
CA PHE A 34 -7.20 -4.28 15.84
C PHE A 34 -7.08 -5.80 15.95
N ASP A 35 -7.52 -6.50 14.91
CA ASP A 35 -7.34 -7.95 14.77
C ASP A 35 -5.86 -8.31 14.63
N LYS A 36 -5.10 -7.43 13.95
CA LYS A 36 -3.66 -7.59 13.73
C LYS A 36 -2.94 -6.29 14.06
N TYR A 37 -2.09 -6.34 15.08
CA TYR A 37 -1.26 -5.23 15.50
C TYR A 37 0.22 -5.56 15.28
N LEU A 38 0.79 -5.01 14.21
CA LEU A 38 2.19 -5.18 13.84
C LEU A 38 2.97 -4.01 14.43
N GLU A 39 3.91 -4.30 15.32
CA GLU A 39 4.91 -3.35 15.78
C GLU A 39 6.26 -3.74 15.16
N LEU A 40 6.70 -2.96 14.19
CA LEU A 40 7.92 -3.24 13.43
C LEU A 40 9.15 -2.66 14.11
N GLU A 41 10.31 -3.25 13.84
CA GLU A 41 11.58 -2.83 14.42
C GLU A 41 12.23 -1.73 13.59
N THR A 42 12.77 -0.70 14.27
CA THR A 42 13.44 0.43 13.62
C THR A 42 14.61 -0.02 12.76
N GLY A 43 14.65 0.43 11.50
CA GLY A 43 15.72 0.12 10.55
C GLY A 43 15.75 -1.32 10.05
N GLN A 44 14.87 -2.20 10.54
CA GLN A 44 14.72 -3.55 10.04
C GLN A 44 14.06 -3.52 8.65
N ILE A 45 14.54 -4.39 7.75
CA ILE A 45 13.95 -4.56 6.42
C ILE A 45 12.97 -5.73 6.47
N TYR A 46 11.74 -5.47 6.00
CA TYR A 46 10.70 -6.46 5.79
C TYR A 46 10.38 -6.55 4.31
N THR A 47 10.31 -7.77 3.77
CA THR A 47 10.12 -7.96 2.33
C THR A 47 8.73 -8.44 1.92
N GLY A 48 8.31 -8.06 0.71
CA GLY A 48 7.10 -8.54 0.08
C GLY A 48 5.84 -7.77 0.49
N GLY A 49 4.77 -7.96 -0.30
CA GLY A 49 3.48 -7.32 -0.09
C GLY A 49 2.58 -8.04 0.91
N LEU A 50 1.44 -7.42 1.17
CA LEU A 50 0.40 -7.90 2.07
C LEU A 50 -0.97 -7.64 1.44
N LEU A 51 -1.84 -8.64 1.44
CA LEU A 51 -3.24 -8.52 1.02
C LEU A 51 -4.13 -8.75 2.24
N ILE A 52 -5.05 -7.83 2.49
CA ILE A 52 -6.03 -7.86 3.58
C ILE A 52 -7.42 -7.79 2.94
N GLY A 53 -8.21 -8.84 3.12
CA GLY A 53 -9.52 -8.97 2.50
C GLY A 53 -9.50 -9.70 1.16
N LYS A 54 -10.61 -9.56 0.44
CA LYS A 54 -10.93 -10.39 -0.72
C LYS A 54 -10.34 -9.84 -2.01
N ILE A 55 -10.42 -10.65 -3.06
CA ILE A 55 -10.19 -10.24 -4.45
C ILE A 55 -11.52 -10.34 -5.22
N LEU A 56 -11.72 -9.45 -6.19
CA LEU A 56 -12.83 -9.56 -7.12
C LEU A 56 -12.38 -10.42 -8.31
N ASP A 57 -13.10 -11.50 -8.59
CA ASP A 57 -12.93 -12.23 -9.85
C ASP A 57 -13.65 -11.46 -10.98
N PRO A 58 -12.92 -10.95 -11.98
CA PRO A 58 -13.51 -10.18 -13.08
C PRO A 58 -14.41 -11.01 -14.02
N ILE A 59 -14.38 -12.34 -13.91
CA ILE A 59 -15.20 -13.23 -14.75
C ILE A 59 -16.54 -13.51 -14.08
N SER A 60 -16.52 -13.99 -12.83
CA SER A 60 -17.74 -14.33 -12.08
C SER A 60 -18.38 -13.13 -11.40
N TYR A 61 -17.64 -12.04 -11.19
CA TYR A 61 -18.01 -10.91 -10.33
C TYR A 61 -18.23 -11.31 -8.85
N GLU A 62 -17.67 -12.45 -8.44
CA GLU A 62 -17.70 -12.90 -7.04
C GLU A 62 -16.44 -12.41 -6.30
N LEU A 63 -16.58 -12.26 -4.98
CA LEU A 63 -15.46 -11.95 -4.10
C LEU A 63 -14.88 -13.23 -3.51
N GLU A 64 -13.58 -13.46 -3.72
CA GLU A 64 -12.87 -14.66 -3.30
C GLU A 64 -11.75 -14.34 -2.31
N GLY A 65 -11.33 -15.33 -1.51
CA GLY A 65 -10.21 -15.21 -0.58
C GLY A 65 -10.62 -15.02 0.88
N GLU A 66 -9.67 -14.58 1.69
CA GLU A 66 -9.86 -14.40 3.13
C GLU A 66 -10.68 -13.14 3.43
N GLU A 67 -11.45 -13.17 4.52
CA GLU A 67 -12.15 -11.98 4.99
C GLU A 67 -11.16 -10.88 5.41
N GLY A 68 -11.63 -9.64 5.37
CA GLY A 68 -10.86 -8.50 5.86
C GLY A 68 -10.59 -8.60 7.36
N GLN A 69 -9.57 -7.87 7.80
CA GLN A 69 -9.20 -7.71 9.21
C GLN A 69 -8.86 -6.25 9.47
N ASP A 70 -9.13 -5.78 10.68
CA ASP A 70 -8.63 -4.49 11.13
C ASP A 70 -7.14 -4.62 11.43
N VAL A 71 -6.31 -3.92 10.64
CA VAL A 71 -4.86 -4.04 10.71
C VAL A 71 -4.21 -2.72 11.09
N ARG A 72 -3.33 -2.77 12.08
CA ARG A 72 -2.43 -1.67 12.44
C ARG A 72 -0.99 -2.05 12.17
N ILE A 73 -0.28 -1.25 11.37
CA ILE A 73 1.16 -1.39 11.10
C ILE A 73 1.91 -0.18 11.65
N LYS A 74 2.45 -0.31 12.86
CA LYS A 74 3.30 0.70 13.48
C LYS A 74 4.75 0.47 13.05
N GLY A 75 5.24 1.32 12.16
CA GLY A 75 6.50 1.12 11.46
C GLY A 75 7.75 1.38 12.29
N ASN A 76 7.73 2.35 13.20
CA ASN A 76 8.90 2.76 14.02
C ASN A 76 10.19 3.02 13.21
N GLY A 77 10.10 3.49 11.96
CA GLY A 77 11.22 3.68 11.04
C GLY A 77 11.72 2.41 10.36
N ALA A 78 10.92 1.33 10.32
CA ALA A 78 11.20 0.14 9.51
C ALA A 78 11.19 0.44 8.00
N ILE A 79 11.87 -0.41 7.23
CA ILE A 79 11.89 -0.35 5.76
C ILE A 79 11.07 -1.52 5.21
N LEU A 80 10.05 -1.22 4.43
CA LEU A 80 9.22 -2.21 3.73
C LEU A 80 9.65 -2.26 2.26
N ASP A 81 10.45 -3.26 1.90
CA ASP A 81 10.80 -3.54 0.51
C ASP A 81 9.76 -4.46 -0.11
N LEU A 82 8.81 -3.87 -0.83
CA LEU A 82 7.66 -4.63 -1.32
C LEU A 82 7.99 -5.45 -2.57
N GLN A 83 9.17 -5.29 -3.17
CA GLN A 83 9.66 -6.11 -4.30
C GLN A 83 8.68 -6.17 -5.49
N GLY A 84 8.12 -5.02 -5.84
CA GLY A 84 7.11 -4.83 -6.87
C GLY A 84 5.69 -5.21 -6.46
N LYS A 85 5.47 -5.62 -5.21
CA LYS A 85 4.14 -5.94 -4.66
C LYS A 85 3.55 -4.71 -3.95
N GLN A 86 2.38 -4.89 -3.34
CA GLN A 86 1.62 -3.85 -2.65
C GLN A 86 1.20 -4.29 -1.25
N ILE A 87 0.96 -3.33 -0.37
CA ILE A 87 0.11 -3.50 0.82
C ILE A 87 -1.29 -3.07 0.40
N CYS A 88 -2.22 -4.02 0.33
CA CYS A 88 -3.55 -3.80 -0.20
C CYS A 88 -4.60 -4.22 0.82
N ILE A 89 -5.53 -3.32 1.14
CA ILE A 89 -6.79 -3.66 1.79
C ILE A 89 -7.90 -3.58 0.75
N SER A 90 -8.66 -4.67 0.59
CA SER A 90 -9.59 -4.80 -0.53
C SER A 90 -10.90 -5.48 -0.18
N TYR A 91 -11.98 -4.87 -0.66
CA TYR A 91 -13.34 -5.41 -0.66
C TYR A 91 -13.73 -5.95 0.72
N CYS A 92 -13.64 -5.06 1.70
CA CYS A 92 -14.07 -5.26 3.08
C CYS A 92 -14.42 -3.91 3.73
N ASP A 93 -15.11 -3.95 4.86
CA ASP A 93 -15.45 -2.76 5.67
C ASP A 93 -14.42 -2.52 6.79
N ASN A 94 -13.27 -3.20 6.71
CA ASN A 94 -12.21 -3.12 7.69
C ASN A 94 -11.30 -1.92 7.45
N LYS A 95 -10.47 -1.64 8.47
CA LYS A 95 -9.48 -0.56 8.39
C LYS A 95 -8.04 -1.05 8.27
N LEU A 96 -7.24 -0.28 7.53
CA LEU A 96 -5.78 -0.39 7.52
C LEU A 96 -5.20 0.94 8.02
N ASP A 97 -4.47 0.87 9.13
CA ASP A 97 -3.80 2.00 9.74
C ASP A 97 -2.28 1.77 9.71
N ILE A 98 -1.54 2.58 8.94
CA ILE A 98 -0.09 2.43 8.79
C ILE A 98 0.65 3.77 8.98
N ASP A 99 1.72 3.73 9.78
CA ASP A 99 2.56 4.91 9.99
C ASP A 99 4.02 4.63 10.28
N ASP A 100 4.82 5.69 10.14
CA ASP A 100 6.21 5.76 10.59
C ASP A 100 7.09 4.68 9.97
N CYS A 101 7.09 4.56 8.64
CA CYS A 101 7.97 3.64 7.92
C CYS A 101 8.46 4.22 6.59
N ILE A 102 9.42 3.53 5.99
CA ILE A 102 9.88 3.79 4.62
C ILE A 102 9.37 2.64 3.75
N ILE A 103 8.73 2.95 2.63
CA ILE A 103 8.26 1.95 1.66
C ILE A 103 9.05 2.12 0.36
N ILE A 104 9.60 1.02 -0.14
CA ILE A 104 10.34 1.00 -1.42
C ILE A 104 9.80 -0.08 -2.35
N ASN A 105 10.00 0.13 -3.65
CA ASN A 105 9.68 -0.82 -4.72
C ASN A 105 8.22 -1.34 -4.66
N GLY A 106 7.27 -0.52 -4.23
CA GLY A 106 5.85 -0.90 -4.18
C GLY A 106 5.02 0.20 -3.58
N ASN A 107 3.76 -0.10 -3.27
CA ASN A 107 2.76 0.91 -2.91
C ASN A 107 1.77 0.44 -1.85
N ILE A 108 0.93 1.37 -1.40
CA ILE A 108 -0.27 1.08 -0.60
C ILE A 108 -1.51 1.27 -1.48
N ARG A 109 -2.46 0.35 -1.37
CA ARG A 109 -3.73 0.44 -2.09
C ARG A 109 -4.93 0.16 -1.20
N TYR A 110 -5.95 0.99 -1.34
CA TYR A 110 -7.29 0.77 -0.80
C TYR A 110 -8.22 0.46 -1.96
N ARG A 111 -8.92 -0.68 -1.91
CA ARG A 111 -9.90 -1.09 -2.92
C ARG A 111 -11.26 -1.26 -2.29
N GLY A 112 -12.20 -0.39 -2.63
CA GLY A 112 -13.60 -0.62 -2.32
C GLY A 112 -14.39 -0.99 -3.57
N ILE A 113 -15.63 -1.38 -3.33
CA ILE A 113 -16.62 -1.70 -4.35
C ILE A 113 -17.99 -1.21 -3.91
N ASN A 114 -18.70 -0.58 -4.83
CA ASN A 114 -20.11 -0.27 -4.71
C ASN A 114 -20.81 -0.75 -5.98
N ALA A 115 -21.19 -2.03 -5.99
CA ALA A 115 -21.77 -2.70 -7.16
C ALA A 115 -22.97 -3.55 -6.75
N GLY A 116 -24.18 -3.12 -7.16
CA GLY A 116 -25.42 -3.84 -6.90
C GLY A 116 -25.72 -3.97 -5.41
N ASN A 117 -25.62 -5.20 -4.89
CA ASN A 117 -25.86 -5.55 -3.49
C ASN A 117 -24.56 -5.70 -2.67
N ILE A 118 -23.40 -5.42 -3.26
CA ILE A 118 -22.09 -5.48 -2.58
C ILE A 118 -21.59 -4.06 -2.41
N ILE A 119 -21.54 -3.62 -1.16
CA ILE A 119 -20.93 -2.36 -0.73
C ILE A 119 -19.89 -2.72 0.31
N GLN A 120 -18.63 -2.58 -0.05
CA GLN A 120 -17.50 -2.87 0.83
C GLN A 120 -16.39 -1.86 0.58
N ILE A 121 -16.17 -0.97 1.54
CA ILE A 121 -15.30 0.20 1.38
C ILE A 121 -14.35 0.26 2.58
N PRO A 122 -13.05 0.00 2.39
CA PRO A 122 -12.10 0.02 3.48
C PRO A 122 -11.79 1.45 3.92
N THR A 123 -11.41 1.61 5.19
CA THR A 123 -11.10 2.90 5.83
C THR A 123 -9.70 2.88 6.47
N GLY A 124 -9.26 3.99 7.08
CA GLY A 124 -8.05 4.01 7.92
C GLY A 124 -7.11 5.16 7.61
N PHE A 125 -5.81 4.96 7.77
CA PHE A 125 -4.83 6.01 7.48
C PHE A 125 -3.51 5.53 6.92
N VAL A 126 -2.87 6.45 6.20
CA VAL A 126 -1.47 6.39 5.77
C VAL A 126 -0.80 7.68 6.21
N ARG A 127 0.14 7.60 7.17
CA ARG A 127 0.77 8.82 7.69
C ARG A 127 2.24 8.68 8.04
N TYR A 128 2.99 9.78 7.91
CA TYR A 128 4.43 9.81 8.21
C TYR A 128 5.22 8.74 7.44
N ILE A 129 4.81 8.41 6.21
CA ILE A 129 5.49 7.44 5.37
C ILE A 129 6.37 8.15 4.33
N THR A 130 7.59 7.66 4.17
CA THR A 130 8.41 7.99 3.00
C THR A 130 8.31 6.85 1.98
N PHE A 131 7.74 7.13 0.82
CA PHE A 131 7.77 6.26 -0.34
C PHE A 131 8.97 6.65 -1.21
N TYR A 132 9.86 5.70 -1.49
CA TYR A 132 10.98 5.93 -2.39
C TYR A 132 10.96 4.93 -3.54
N ARG A 133 10.91 5.45 -4.77
CA ARG A 133 10.79 4.65 -5.98
C ARG A 133 9.65 3.64 -5.91
N SER A 134 8.51 4.11 -5.39
CA SER A 134 7.31 3.29 -5.28
C SER A 134 6.87 2.85 -6.67
N HIS A 135 6.67 1.55 -6.86
CA HIS A 135 6.15 1.04 -8.12
C HIS A 135 4.67 1.36 -8.20
N ASP A 136 4.23 1.81 -9.37
CA ASP A 136 2.84 2.12 -9.68
C ASP A 136 2.33 3.43 -9.05
N TYR A 137 2.10 3.49 -7.74
CA TYR A 137 1.78 4.73 -7.02
C TYR A 137 2.57 4.83 -5.71
N GLY A 138 2.51 5.93 -4.98
CA GLY A 138 2.78 5.90 -3.53
C GLY A 138 1.58 5.32 -2.79
N VAL A 139 0.43 5.99 -2.95
CA VAL A 139 -0.87 5.54 -2.44
C VAL A 139 -1.92 5.58 -3.53
N ARG A 140 -2.72 4.52 -3.65
CA ARG A 140 -3.85 4.44 -4.57
C ARG A 140 -5.15 4.14 -3.83
N LEU A 141 -6.07 5.10 -3.84
CA LEU A 141 -7.45 4.93 -3.38
C LEU A 141 -8.34 4.64 -4.60
N GLN A 142 -8.78 3.39 -4.70
CA GLN A 142 -9.62 2.88 -5.79
C GLN A 142 -10.96 2.48 -5.20
N GLY A 143 -12.01 3.24 -5.48
CA GLY A 143 -13.31 3.01 -4.83
C GLY A 143 -13.29 3.19 -3.32
N SER A 144 -12.52 4.16 -2.80
CA SER A 144 -12.41 4.47 -1.38
C SER A 144 -12.01 5.93 -1.18
N GLY A 145 -12.35 6.50 -0.02
CA GLY A 145 -12.06 7.90 0.30
C GLY A 145 -12.62 8.35 1.65
N GLU A 146 -13.87 8.00 1.96
CA GLU A 146 -14.50 8.29 3.24
C GLU A 146 -13.70 7.65 4.37
N ASP A 147 -13.51 8.41 5.46
CA ASP A 147 -12.75 7.98 6.63
C ASP A 147 -11.33 7.45 6.30
N ILE A 148 -10.73 7.96 5.23
CA ILE A 148 -9.31 7.76 4.91
C ILE A 148 -8.53 9.05 5.16
N LEU A 149 -7.51 8.97 6.01
CA LEU A 149 -6.55 10.05 6.24
C LEU A 149 -5.22 9.76 5.54
N LEU A 150 -4.80 10.68 4.67
CA LEU A 150 -3.45 10.74 4.12
C LEU A 150 -2.73 11.94 4.75
N GLU A 151 -1.79 11.70 5.65
CA GLU A 151 -1.12 12.77 6.41
C GLU A 151 0.41 12.72 6.34
N ARG A 152 1.06 13.83 5.97
CA ARG A 152 2.52 14.01 6.12
C ARG A 152 3.35 12.90 5.48
N ASN A 153 2.89 12.39 4.35
CA ASN A 153 3.64 11.43 3.55
C ASN A 153 4.54 12.17 2.54
N ILE A 154 5.64 11.53 2.17
CA ILE A 154 6.54 11.99 1.11
C ILE A 154 6.65 10.90 0.08
N VAL A 155 6.41 11.20 -1.19
CA VAL A 155 6.64 10.27 -2.30
C VAL A 155 7.77 10.79 -3.18
N VAL A 156 8.80 9.99 -3.35
CA VAL A 156 9.99 10.36 -4.12
C VAL A 156 10.17 9.38 -5.27
N ASP A 157 10.25 9.91 -6.50
CA ASP A 157 10.54 9.17 -7.72
C ASP A 157 9.58 8.00 -7.98
N ALA A 158 8.26 8.20 -7.84
CA ALA A 158 7.29 7.15 -8.17
C ALA A 158 7.51 6.64 -9.60
N VAL A 159 7.53 5.32 -9.75
CA VAL A 159 7.96 4.65 -10.98
C VAL A 159 6.75 4.30 -11.82
N ASN A 160 6.71 4.83 -13.04
CA ASN A 160 5.78 4.39 -14.06
C ASN A 160 6.11 2.95 -14.49
N THR A 161 5.21 2.02 -14.16
CA THR A 161 5.29 0.59 -14.48
C THR A 161 4.38 0.19 -15.65
N GLY A 162 3.85 1.16 -16.40
CA GLY A 162 2.91 0.98 -17.50
C GLY A 162 1.50 1.48 -17.15
N TYR A 163 0.51 0.65 -17.43
CA TYR A 163 -0.91 0.96 -17.24
C TYR A 163 -1.50 0.12 -16.10
N ASP A 164 -2.27 0.77 -15.22
CA ASP A 164 -3.08 0.08 -14.22
C ASP A 164 -4.30 -0.57 -14.90
N TYR A 165 -4.96 -1.47 -14.18
CA TYR A 165 -6.09 -2.25 -14.68
C TYR A 165 -7.43 -1.73 -14.16
N ILE A 166 -8.41 -1.78 -15.06
CA ILE A 166 -9.81 -1.58 -14.68
C ILE A 166 -10.27 -2.79 -13.88
N TYR A 167 -10.72 -2.59 -12.66
CA TYR A 167 -10.94 -3.68 -11.72
C TYR A 167 -12.06 -4.65 -12.12
N THR A 168 -13.03 -4.20 -12.91
CA THR A 168 -14.19 -5.01 -13.32
C THR A 168 -13.88 -6.04 -14.39
N HIS A 169 -12.84 -5.82 -15.21
CA HIS A 169 -12.50 -6.72 -16.31
C HIS A 169 -11.00 -7.00 -16.45
N GLY A 170 -10.16 -6.41 -15.59
CA GLY A 170 -8.71 -6.66 -15.54
C GLY A 170 -7.91 -6.16 -16.74
N ILE A 171 -8.53 -5.39 -17.66
CA ILE A 171 -7.82 -4.86 -18.83
C ILE A 171 -7.10 -3.58 -18.40
N SER A 172 -5.83 -3.48 -18.77
CA SER A 172 -5.04 -2.28 -18.55
C SER A 172 -5.39 -1.19 -19.56
N SER A 173 -5.37 0.07 -19.11
CA SER A 173 -5.79 1.23 -19.91
C SER A 173 -4.84 2.40 -19.75
N ASP A 174 -4.61 3.14 -20.84
CA ASP A 174 -3.80 4.36 -20.84
C ASP A 174 -4.43 5.52 -20.05
N TRP A 175 -5.72 5.42 -19.73
CA TRP A 175 -6.43 6.38 -18.87
C TRP A 175 -6.22 6.12 -17.38
N LEU A 176 -5.55 5.03 -17.03
CA LEU A 176 -5.10 4.72 -15.68
C LEU A 176 -3.57 4.68 -15.64
N PRO A 177 -2.89 5.82 -15.84
CA PRO A 177 -1.44 5.87 -15.88
C PRO A 177 -0.86 5.58 -14.50
N THR A 178 0.20 4.78 -14.49
CA THR A 178 1.03 4.56 -13.29
C THR A 178 2.17 5.58 -13.24
N GLY A 179 2.85 5.68 -12.10
CA GLY A 179 3.92 6.65 -11.84
C GLY A 179 3.47 7.91 -11.09
N ALA A 180 2.17 8.06 -10.84
CA ALA A 180 1.66 9.16 -10.02
C ALA A 180 1.89 8.90 -8.52
N SER A 181 2.16 9.94 -7.73
CA SER A 181 2.44 9.77 -6.30
C SER A 181 1.19 9.39 -5.50
N PHE A 182 0.07 10.08 -5.74
CA PHE A 182 -1.21 9.81 -5.09
C PHE A 182 -2.31 9.69 -6.13
N GLY A 183 -2.98 8.54 -6.20
CA GLY A 183 -4.14 8.33 -7.05
C GLY A 183 -5.43 8.24 -6.24
N ILE A 184 -6.35 9.19 -6.40
CA ILE A 184 -7.60 9.26 -5.63
C ILE A 184 -8.79 8.91 -6.54
N SER A 185 -9.80 8.25 -6.00
CA SER A 185 -11.08 8.01 -6.69
C SER A 185 -11.76 9.34 -7.03
N ILE A 186 -12.25 9.52 -8.26
CA ILE A 186 -13.09 10.67 -8.60
C ILE A 186 -14.56 10.50 -8.18
N GLN A 187 -14.95 9.30 -7.75
CA GLN A 187 -16.35 8.93 -7.45
C GLN A 187 -16.74 9.29 -6.01
N TYR A 188 -16.47 10.53 -5.62
CA TYR A 188 -16.65 11.04 -4.27
C TYR A 188 -18.07 10.91 -3.73
N GLY A 189 -19.08 10.94 -4.60
CA GLY A 189 -20.48 10.77 -4.21
C GLY A 189 -20.80 9.37 -3.68
N PHE A 190 -19.98 8.37 -4.01
CA PHE A 190 -20.15 6.98 -3.56
C PHE A 190 -19.13 6.55 -2.53
N TYR A 191 -17.88 6.99 -2.69
CA TYR A 191 -16.77 6.52 -1.88
C TYR A 191 -16.23 7.56 -0.91
N GLY A 192 -16.82 8.77 -0.86
CA GLY A 192 -16.35 9.89 -0.05
C GLY A 192 -15.06 10.53 -0.54
N ILE A 193 -14.56 11.49 0.24
CA ILE A 193 -13.33 12.25 -0.05
C ILE A 193 -12.34 12.00 1.09
N PRO A 194 -11.09 11.59 0.80
CA PRO A 194 -10.08 11.43 1.84
C PRO A 194 -9.65 12.78 2.41
N ASP A 195 -9.26 12.78 3.68
CA ASP A 195 -8.57 13.90 4.29
C ASP A 195 -7.10 13.88 3.86
N VAL A 196 -6.67 14.89 3.09
CA VAL A 196 -5.31 14.99 2.55
C VAL A 196 -4.60 16.16 3.22
N ILE A 197 -3.64 15.88 4.10
CA ILE A 197 -2.98 16.88 4.96
C ILE A 197 -1.46 16.81 4.81
N ASP A 198 -0.84 17.92 4.39
CA ASP A 198 0.63 18.09 4.36
C ASP A 198 1.42 16.98 3.63
N ASN A 199 0.87 16.38 2.56
CA ASN A 199 1.58 15.39 1.75
C ASN A 199 2.45 16.07 0.68
N TRP A 200 3.61 15.50 0.41
CA TRP A 200 4.59 16.00 -0.55
C TRP A 200 4.96 14.93 -1.57
N SER A 201 5.31 15.37 -2.77
CA SER A 201 5.88 14.51 -3.79
C SER A 201 6.98 15.23 -4.56
N PHE A 202 7.95 14.46 -5.03
CA PHE A 202 9.10 14.94 -5.78
C PHE A 202 9.57 13.89 -6.78
N HIS A 203 9.93 14.33 -7.97
CA HIS A 203 10.62 13.52 -8.96
C HIS A 203 11.96 14.17 -9.31
N SER A 204 12.98 13.35 -9.44
CA SER A 204 14.35 13.77 -9.80
C SER A 204 14.48 14.11 -11.28
N ASP A 205 13.62 13.55 -12.12
CA ASP A 205 13.45 13.97 -13.51
C ASP A 205 12.63 15.27 -13.58
N GLU A 206 13.20 16.31 -14.20
CA GLU A 206 12.61 17.65 -14.23
C GLU A 206 11.29 17.69 -15.01
N GLU A 207 11.16 16.92 -16.09
CA GLU A 207 9.95 16.89 -16.91
C GLU A 207 8.81 16.19 -16.15
N ILE A 208 9.11 15.05 -15.51
CA ILE A 208 8.14 14.32 -14.69
C ILE A 208 7.71 15.16 -13.49
N ASN A 209 8.65 15.83 -12.82
CA ASN A 209 8.38 16.69 -11.66
C ASN A 209 7.64 17.98 -12.00
N ALA A 210 7.68 18.44 -13.27
CA ALA A 210 6.92 19.58 -13.71
C ALA A 210 5.45 19.22 -14.04
N ASP A 211 5.16 17.95 -14.30
CA ASP A 211 3.82 17.47 -14.62
C ASP A 211 3.03 17.13 -13.34
N LEU A 212 2.06 17.99 -13.04
CA LEU A 212 1.18 17.88 -11.87
C LEU A 212 0.45 16.54 -11.77
N LEU A 213 0.19 15.86 -12.90
CA LEU A 213 -0.48 14.56 -12.91
C LEU A 213 0.39 13.43 -12.33
N ASN A 214 1.71 13.59 -12.27
CA ASN A 214 2.62 12.65 -11.62
C ASN A 214 2.68 12.83 -10.08
N HIS A 215 2.01 13.86 -9.55
CA HIS A 215 1.97 14.15 -8.12
C HIS A 215 0.63 13.72 -7.52
N PHE A 216 -0.47 14.31 -7.98
CA PHE A 216 -1.81 13.99 -7.50
C PHE A 216 -2.74 13.83 -8.68
N VAL A 217 -3.37 12.67 -8.79
CA VAL A 217 -4.28 12.36 -9.89
C VAL A 217 -5.63 11.89 -9.35
N LEU A 218 -6.68 12.34 -10.01
CA LEU A 218 -8.04 11.87 -9.79
C LEU A 218 -8.40 10.91 -10.92
N LEU A 219 -8.82 9.70 -10.56
CA LEU A 219 -9.00 8.61 -11.52
C LEU A 219 -10.38 8.00 -11.36
N CYS A 220 -11.02 7.72 -12.50
CA CYS A 220 -12.24 6.93 -12.58
C CYS A 220 -11.87 5.44 -12.67
N GLU A 221 -12.47 4.62 -11.82
CA GLU A 221 -12.13 3.19 -11.70
C GLU A 221 -12.52 2.35 -12.92
N TYR A 222 -13.37 2.88 -13.80
CA TYR A 222 -13.91 2.21 -14.98
C TYR A 222 -13.36 2.74 -16.32
N GLY A 223 -12.59 3.83 -16.29
CA GLY A 223 -12.35 4.68 -17.46
C GLY A 223 -13.46 5.72 -17.61
#